data_AF-A0A848HAK5-F1
#
_entry.id   AF-A0A848HAK5-F1
#
_cell.length_a   1.000
_cell.length_b   1.000
_cell.length_c   1.000
_cell.angle_alpha   90.00
_cell.angle_beta   90.00
_cell.angle_gamma   90.00
#
_symmetry.space_group_name_H-M   'P 1'
#
loop_
_entity.id
_entity.type
_entity.pdbx_description
1 polymer ?
#
loop_
_entity_poly.entity_id
_entity_poly.type
_entity_poly.pdbx_seq_one_letter_code
_entity_poly.pdbx_strand_id
1 'polypeptide(L)' 'MDTIETLKQIIHREFEVPPADVDPDAPFADYNLDSLTVAELLFAVEDEFHVQVPDEAATTVTNLRGLAGLLDELCAAKAA' A
#
# COMPACT_ATOMS: atom_id res chain seq x y z
N MET A 1 -9.64 1.71 -11.48
CA MET A 1 -8.72 2.51 -10.66
C MET A 1 -7.94 1.46 -9.91
N ASP A 2 -6.80 1.05 -10.45
CA ASP A 2 -6.12 -0.15 -9.98
C ASP A 2 -5.18 0.25 -8.86
N THR A 3 -5.72 0.29 -7.65
CA THR A 3 -4.99 0.66 -6.42
C THR A 3 -3.72 -0.16 -6.26
N ILE A 4 -3.75 -1.44 -6.64
CA ILE A 4 -2.58 -2.32 -6.68
C ILE A 4 -1.51 -1.81 -7.65
N GLU A 5 -1.87 -1.29 -8.81
CA GLU A 5 -0.91 -0.81 -9.80
C GLU A 5 -0.21 0.47 -9.32
N THR A 6 -0.94 1.40 -8.72
CA THR A 6 -0.35 2.59 -8.08
C THR A 6 0.54 2.21 -6.91
N LEU A 7 0.09 1.30 -6.04
CA LEU A 7 0.89 0.79 -4.93
C LEU A 7 2.20 0.16 -5.41
N LYS A 8 2.13 -0.64 -6.49
CA LYS A 8 3.31 -1.22 -7.14
C LYS A 8 4.26 -0.15 -7.68
N GLN A 9 3.74 0.95 -8.23
CA GLN A 9 4.54 2.09 -8.69
C GLN A 9 5.21 2.83 -7.53
N ILE A 10 4.49 3.05 -6.43
CA ILE A 10 5.03 3.70 -5.23
C ILE A 10 6.14 2.83 -4.63
N ILE A 11 5.90 1.53 -4.48
CA ILE A 11 6.91 0.59 -3.99
C ILE A 11 8.14 0.55 -4.90
N HIS A 12 7.94 0.59 -6.21
CA HIS A 12 9.05 0.66 -7.16
C HIS A 12 9.87 1.94 -7.01
N ARG A 13 9.23 3.07 -6.73
CA ARG A 13 9.90 4.36 -6.59
C ARG A 13 10.62 4.52 -5.25
N GLU A 14 10.03 4.03 -4.17
CA GLU A 14 10.57 4.14 -2.80
C GLU A 14 11.59 3.04 -2.48
N PHE A 15 11.35 1.81 -2.95
CA PHE A 15 12.13 0.63 -2.57
C PHE A 15 12.89 -0.02 -3.73
N GLU A 16 12.83 0.57 -4.94
CA GLU A 16 13.48 0.06 -6.15
C GLU A 16 13.06 -1.39 -6.52
N VAL A 17 11.93 -1.87 -5.98
CA VAL A 17 11.41 -3.21 -6.25
C VAL A 17 10.62 -3.21 -7.55
N PRO A 18 10.84 -4.15 -8.49
CA PRO A 18 10.11 -4.17 -9.74
C PRO A 18 8.62 -4.47 -9.50
N PRO A 19 7.68 -3.72 -10.09
CA PRO A 19 6.24 -3.95 -9.89
C PRO A 19 5.77 -5.33 -10.38
N ALA A 20 6.55 -5.96 -11.27
CA ALA A 20 6.35 -7.33 -11.74
C ALA A 20 6.78 -8.40 -10.72
N ASP A 21 7.74 -8.08 -9.85
CA ASP A 21 8.25 -8.95 -8.78
C ASP A 21 7.44 -8.79 -7.49
N VAL A 22 6.71 -7.66 -7.40
CA VAL A 22 5.77 -7.40 -6.31
C VAL A 22 4.53 -8.30 -6.46
N ASP A 23 4.54 -9.39 -5.71
CA ASP A 23 3.39 -10.25 -5.45
C ASP A 23 2.44 -9.60 -4.41
N PRO A 24 1.18 -9.34 -4.78
CA PRO A 24 0.22 -8.68 -3.91
C PRO A 24 -0.27 -9.55 -2.74
N ASP A 25 -0.09 -10.88 -2.82
CA ASP A 25 -0.48 -11.82 -1.79
C ASP A 25 0.68 -12.12 -0.81
N ALA A 26 1.91 -11.81 -1.21
CA ALA A 26 3.08 -11.95 -0.37
C ALA A 26 3.13 -10.89 0.75
N PRO A 27 3.68 -11.26 1.93
CA PRO A 27 3.81 -10.34 3.04
C PRO A 27 4.89 -9.30 2.78
N PHE A 28 4.71 -8.08 3.31
CA PHE A 28 5.70 -7.00 3.23
C PHE A 28 7.09 -7.42 3.72
N ALA A 29 7.13 -8.27 4.75
CA ALA A 29 8.36 -8.82 5.30
C ALA A 29 9.21 -9.61 4.29
N ASP A 30 8.59 -10.21 3.25
CA ASP A 30 9.31 -10.95 2.21
C ASP A 30 10.13 -10.00 1.30
N TYR A 31 9.66 -8.76 1.15
CA TYR A 31 10.29 -7.70 0.35
C TYR A 31 11.29 -6.86 1.14
N ASN A 32 11.69 -7.28 2.35
CA ASN A 32 12.47 -6.45 3.28
C ASN A 32 11.80 -5.10 3.58
N LEU A 33 10.46 -5.07 3.57
CA LEU A 33 9.70 -3.91 4.04
C LEU A 33 9.51 -4.08 5.55
N ASP A 34 10.40 -3.46 6.31
CA ASP A 34 10.33 -3.34 7.75
C ASP A 34 9.25 -2.33 8.19
N SER A 35 8.93 -2.29 9.48
CA SER A 35 7.90 -1.39 10.02
C SER A 35 8.13 0.09 9.69
N LEU A 36 9.38 0.51 9.49
CA LEU A 36 9.72 1.88 9.11
C LEU A 36 9.36 2.17 7.64
N THR A 37 9.75 1.27 6.73
CA THR A 37 9.46 1.39 5.30
C THR A 37 7.98 1.16 4.98
N VAL A 38 7.29 0.29 5.73
CA VAL A 38 5.82 0.17 5.65
C VAL A 38 5.14 1.47 6.08
N ALA A 39 5.65 2.17 7.10
CA ALA A 39 5.09 3.46 7.52
C ALA A 39 5.32 4.57 6.48
N GLU A 40 6.50 4.62 5.85
CA GLU A 40 6.79 5.55 4.74
C GLU A 40 5.88 5.27 3.53
N LEU A 41 5.74 4.00 3.14
CA LEU A 41 4.83 3.57 2.09
C LEU A 41 3.39 3.99 2.39
N LEU A 42 2.91 3.74 3.63
CA LEU A 42 1.56 4.12 4.02
C LEU A 42 1.34 5.63 3.87
N PHE A 43 2.27 6.44 4.37
CA PHE A 43 2.21 7.90 4.26
C PHE A 43 2.17 8.37 2.80
N ALA A 44 3.05 7.82 1.95
CA ALA A 44 3.10 8.16 0.53
C ALA A 44 1.77 7.80 -0.18
N VAL A 45 1.19 6.65 0.18
CA VAL A 45 -0.08 6.18 -0.36
C VAL A 45 -1.26 7.01 0.14
N GLU A 46 -1.30 7.33 1.44
CA GLU A 46 -2.32 8.20 2.02
C GLU A 46 -2.34 9.58 1.37
N ASP A 47 -1.16 10.15 1.09
CA ASP A 47 -1.01 11.43 0.39
C ASP A 47 -1.44 11.32 -1.09
N GLU A 48 -0.93 10.32 -1.83
CA GLU A 48 -1.22 10.11 -3.26
C GLU A 48 -2.73 9.87 -3.51
N PHE A 49 -3.38 9.10 -2.64
CA PHE A 49 -4.81 8.81 -2.72
C PHE A 49 -5.68 9.81 -1.96
N HIS A 50 -5.07 10.76 -1.24
CA HIS A 50 -5.75 11.68 -0.33
C HIS A 50 -6.69 10.95 0.64
N VAL A 51 -6.31 9.79 1.17
CA VAL A 51 -7.09 9.00 2.14
C VAL A 51 -6.41 9.00 3.52
N GLN A 52 -7.11 8.54 4.55
CA GLN A 52 -6.52 8.25 5.85
C GLN A 52 -6.71 6.77 6.14
N VAL A 53 -5.59 6.05 6.25
CA VAL A 53 -5.57 4.66 6.66
C VAL A 53 -5.45 4.65 8.19
N PRO A 54 -6.46 4.13 8.91
CA PRO A 54 -6.35 4.07 10.37
C PRO A 54 -5.25 3.10 10.78
N ASP A 55 -4.55 3.43 11.86
CA ASP A 55 -3.42 2.65 12.42
C ASP A 55 -3.80 1.18 12.66
N GLU A 56 -5.03 0.93 13.13
CA GLU A 56 -5.61 -0.42 13.29
C GLU A 56 -5.65 -1.20 11.97
N ALA A 57 -6.04 -0.53 10.87
CA ALA A 57 -6.05 -1.15 9.56
C ALA A 57 -4.62 -1.38 9.06
N ALA A 58 -3.73 -0.39 9.20
CA ALA A 58 -2.32 -0.50 8.85
C ALA A 58 -1.63 -1.69 9.54
N THR A 59 -1.91 -1.88 10.83
CA THR A 59 -1.36 -2.98 11.63
C THR A 59 -1.97 -4.34 11.29
N THR A 60 -3.20 -4.35 10.78
CA THR A 60 -3.89 -5.57 10.34
C THR A 60 -3.45 -5.99 8.93
N VAL A 61 -3.04 -5.02 8.12
CA VAL A 61 -2.58 -5.27 6.76
C VAL A 61 -1.17 -5.85 6.79
N THR A 62 -1.04 -7.06 6.26
CA THR A 62 0.25 -7.77 6.17
C THR A 62 0.74 -7.92 4.74
N ASN A 63 -0.12 -7.66 3.75
CA ASN A 63 0.15 -7.79 2.33
C ASN A 63 -0.45 -6.62 1.53
N LEU A 64 0.02 -6.46 0.31
CA LEU A 64 -0.42 -5.41 -0.61
C LEU A 64 -1.89 -5.51 -0.99
N ARG A 65 -2.42 -6.73 -1.15
CA ARG A 65 -3.82 -6.96 -1.49
C ARG A 65 -4.76 -6.40 -0.42
N GLY A 66 -4.45 -6.63 0.85
CA GLY A 66 -5.20 -6.12 1.98
C GLY A 66 -5.15 -4.59 2.02
N LEU A 67 -3.97 -4.00 1.80
CA LEU A 67 -3.80 -2.55 1.73
C LEU A 67 -4.64 -1.97 0.58
N ALA A 68 -4.51 -2.55 -0.60
CA ALA A 68 -5.19 -2.09 -1.81
C ALA A 68 -6.72 -2.16 -1.68
N GLY A 69 -7.25 -3.21 -1.04
CA GLY A 69 -8.69 -3.34 -0.79
C GLY A 69 -9.20 -2.24 0.15
N LEU A 70 -8.51 -2.00 1.27
CA LEU A 70 -8.85 -0.92 2.19
C LEU A 70 -8.81 0.45 1.53
N LEU A 71 -7.77 0.71 0.75
CA LEU A 71 -7.61 1.95 0.01
C LEU A 71 -8.66 2.13 -1.08
N ASP A 72 -9.04 1.06 -1.78
CA ASP A 72 -10.12 1.11 -2.78
C ASP A 72 -11.45 1.50 -2.13
N GLU A 73 -11.80 0.89 -0.98
CA GLU A 73 -12.99 1.25 -0.21
C GLU A 73 -12.94 2.69 0.31
N LEU A 74 -11.80 3.12 0.87
CA LEU A 74 -11.62 4.48 1.39
C LEU A 74 -11.65 5.53 0.27
N CYS A 75 -11.01 5.26 -0.86
CA CYS A 75 -10.97 6.15 -2.02
C CYS A 75 -12.36 6.26 -2.65
N ALA A 76 -13.07 5.14 -2.81
CA ALA A 76 -14.45 5.13 -3.29
C ALA A 76 -15.39 5.89 -2.35
N ALA A 77 -15.21 5.76 -1.03
CA ALA A 77 -16.01 6.47 -0.04
C ALA A 77 -15.72 7.98 0.00
N LYS A 78 -14.46 8.41 -0.26
CA LYS A 78 -14.09 9.83 -0.32
C LYS A 78 -14.46 10.52 -1.63
N ALA A 79 -14.54 9.77 -2.73
CA ALA A 79 -14.86 10.30 -4.06
C ALA A 79 -16.37 10.49 -4.30
N ALA A 80 -17.22 10.08 -3.33
CA ALA A 80 -18.68 10.25 -3.34
C ALA A 80 -19.11 11.51 -2.57
#